data_AF-A0A9X3HYX7-F1
#
_entry.id   AF-A0A9X3HYX7-F1
#
_cell.length_a   1.000
_cell.length_b   1.000
_cell.length_c   1.000
_cell.angle_alpha   90.00
_cell.angle_beta   90.00
_cell.angle_gamma   90.00
#
_symmetry.space_group_name_H-M   'P 1'
#
loop_
_entity.id
_entity.type
_entity.pdbx_description
1 polymer ?
#
loop_
_entity_poly.entity_id
_entity_poly.type
_entity_poly.pdbx_seq_one_letter_code
_entity_poly.pdbx_strand_id
1 'polypeptide(L)'
;MLNTWFTALKELQTVEVDEIEVSNAILAVLEALNRLGSVKHAVLMETIGIKHRPTFKKNYLSPAIELGLVEMSNPEKPRSPKQLYRLTALGRNSLA
;
A
#
# COMPACT_ATOMS: atom_id res chain seq x y z
N MET A 1 30.69 2.99 35.57
CA MET A 1 30.97 2.41 34.24
C MET A 1 29.83 1.46 33.87
N LEU A 2 28.73 1.98 33.32
CA LEU A 2 27.50 1.20 33.08
C LEU A 2 26.80 1.60 31.75
N ASN A 3 27.55 2.21 30.84
CA ASN A 3 26.96 2.87 29.66
C ASN A 3 27.28 2.12 28.35
N THR A 4 27.91 0.96 28.42
CA THR A 4 28.31 0.17 27.24
C THR A 4 27.33 -0.96 26.90
N TRP A 5 26.68 -1.55 27.92
CA TRP A 5 25.67 -2.60 27.69
C TRP A 5 24.36 -2.05 27.12
N PHE A 6 24.02 -0.80 27.43
CA PHE A 6 22.84 -0.11 26.87
C PHE A 6 23.00 0.22 25.38
N THR A 7 24.24 0.38 24.91
CA THR A 7 24.53 0.63 23.48
C THR A 7 24.37 -0.64 22.66
N ALA A 8 24.92 -1.76 23.13
CA ALA A 8 24.78 -3.06 22.46
C ALA A 8 23.31 -3.54 22.36
N LEU A 9 22.49 -3.20 23.35
CA LEU A 9 21.05 -3.52 23.35
C LEU A 9 20.25 -2.72 22.32
N LYS A 10 20.69 -1.51 21.95
CA LYS A 10 20.06 -0.72 20.88
C LYS A 10 20.39 -1.27 19.49
N GLU A 11 21.59 -1.78 19.28
CA GLU A 11 22.01 -2.39 18.01
C GLU A 11 21.28 -3.72 17.72
N LEU A 12 20.92 -4.48 18.76
CA LEU A 12 20.20 -5.76 18.60
C LEU A 12 18.67 -5.61 18.42
N GLN A 13 18.14 -4.39 18.43
CA GLN A 13 16.71 -4.11 18.26
C GLN A 13 16.38 -3.17 17.10
N THR A 14 17.32 -2.95 16.19
CA THR A 14 17.04 -2.36 14.87
C THR A 14 16.89 -3.49 13.87
N VAL A 15 15.71 -4.10 13.83
CA VAL A 15 15.23 -4.54 12.52
C VAL A 15 15.09 -3.24 11.75
N GLU A 16 15.99 -3.00 10.80
CA GLU A 16 15.82 -1.96 9.80
C GLU A 16 14.48 -2.25 9.12
N VAL A 17 13.41 -1.62 9.62
CA VAL A 17 12.18 -1.50 8.86
C VAL A 17 12.57 -0.49 7.80
N ASP A 18 13.00 -0.97 6.64
CA ASP A 18 13.22 -0.13 5.47
C ASP A 18 12.03 0.83 5.40
N GLU A 19 12.30 2.14 5.55
CA GLU A 19 11.28 3.16 5.30
C GLU A 19 10.79 2.89 3.88
N ILE A 20 9.58 2.34 3.77
CA ILE A 20 9.01 1.97 2.48
C ILE A 20 8.88 3.26 1.69
N GLU A 21 9.77 3.48 0.73
CA GLU A 21 9.71 4.64 -0.16
C GLU A 21 8.45 4.50 -1.03
N VAL A 22 7.37 5.16 -0.60
CA VAL A 22 6.09 5.11 -1.29
C VAL A 22 6.15 6.00 -2.52
N SER A 23 6.27 5.40 -3.71
CA SER A 23 6.24 6.16 -4.96
C SER A 23 4.96 6.99 -5.12
N ASN A 24 5.03 8.10 -5.88
CA ASN A 24 3.88 8.95 -6.20
C ASN A 24 2.69 8.17 -6.79
N ALA A 25 2.97 7.10 -7.55
CA ALA A 25 1.93 6.24 -8.12
C ALA A 25 1.16 5.47 -7.03
N ILE A 26 1.86 4.99 -6.00
CA ILE A 26 1.25 4.29 -4.88
C ILE A 26 0.47 5.30 -4.01
N LEU A 27 1.07 6.45 -3.69
CA LEU A 27 0.39 7.53 -2.95
C LEU A 27 -0.96 7.91 -3.58
N ALA A 28 -1.01 8.09 -4.89
CA ALA A 28 -2.24 8.40 -5.61
C ALA A 28 -3.34 7.34 -5.42
N VAL A 29 -2.97 6.05 -5.35
CA VAL A 29 -3.93 4.97 -5.05
C VAL A 29 -4.40 5.04 -3.60
N LEU A 30 -3.47 5.26 -2.67
CA LEU A 30 -3.81 5.30 -1.25
C LEU A 30 -4.76 6.45 -0.94
N GLU A 31 -4.47 7.66 -1.44
CA GLU A 31 -5.34 8.83 -1.27
C GLU A 31 -6.73 8.62 -1.87
N ALA A 32 -6.79 8.04 -3.09
CA ALA A 32 -8.06 7.74 -3.73
C ALA A 32 -8.89 6.74 -2.91
N LEU A 33 -8.26 5.69 -2.39
CA LEU A 33 -8.93 4.70 -1.53
C LEU A 33 -9.29 5.27 -0.16
N ASN A 34 -8.50 6.18 0.41
CA ASN A 34 -8.82 6.84 1.66
C ASN A 34 -10.12 7.64 1.54
N ARG A 35 -10.32 8.33 0.40
CA ARG A 35 -11.54 9.09 0.13
C ARG A 35 -12.75 8.23 -0.24
N LEU A 36 -12.53 7.16 -1.01
CA LEU A 36 -13.61 6.36 -1.61
C LEU A 36 -14.02 5.12 -0.80
N GLY A 37 -13.17 4.67 0.13
CA GLY A 37 -13.34 3.40 0.82
C GLY A 37 -13.04 2.20 -0.10
N SER A 38 -14.00 1.27 -0.21
CA SER A 38 -13.83 0.01 -0.94
C SER A 38 -14.47 0.07 -2.33
N VAL A 39 -13.66 0.11 -3.39
CA VAL A 39 -14.13 0.37 -4.76
C VAL A 39 -13.50 -0.55 -5.81
N LYS A 40 -14.10 -0.59 -7.01
CA LYS A 40 -13.56 -1.31 -8.17
C LYS A 40 -12.35 -0.57 -8.75
N HIS A 41 -11.46 -1.31 -9.42
CA HIS A 41 -10.32 -0.73 -10.14
C HIS A 41 -10.72 0.36 -11.16
N ALA A 42 -11.89 0.24 -11.79
CA ALA A 42 -12.38 1.22 -12.76
C ALA A 42 -12.62 2.60 -12.11
N VAL A 43 -13.18 2.62 -10.89
CA VAL A 43 -13.42 3.86 -10.15
C VAL A 43 -12.09 4.47 -9.70
N LEU A 44 -11.12 3.65 -9.30
CA LEU A 44 -9.76 4.13 -8.98
C LEU A 44 -9.08 4.76 -10.20
N MET A 45 -9.14 4.07 -11.34
CA MET A 45 -8.60 4.56 -12.60
C MET A 45 -9.21 5.91 -13.01
N GLU A 46 -10.53 6.03 -12.93
CA GLU A 46 -11.25 7.28 -13.18
C GLU A 46 -10.81 8.38 -12.22
N THR A 47 -10.72 8.06 -10.93
CA THR A 47 -10.35 9.01 -9.88
C THR A 47 -8.93 9.56 -10.02
N ILE A 48 -7.99 8.71 -10.43
CA ILE A 48 -6.58 9.07 -10.62
C ILE A 48 -6.32 9.61 -12.05
N GLY A 49 -7.29 9.48 -12.96
CA GLY A 49 -7.16 9.96 -14.35
C GLY A 49 -6.38 9.01 -15.28
N ILE A 50 -6.28 7.72 -14.95
CA ILE A 50 -5.51 6.74 -15.73
C ILE A 50 -6.44 5.92 -16.63
N LYS A 51 -6.26 6.05 -17.94
CA LYS A 51 -7.09 5.35 -18.93
C LYS A 51 -6.57 3.94 -19.26
N HIS A 52 -5.26 3.73 -19.24
CA HIS A 52 -4.65 2.46 -19.67
C HIS A 52 -4.55 1.46 -18.50
N ARG A 53 -5.45 0.47 -18.49
CA ARG A 53 -5.58 -0.51 -17.41
C ARG A 53 -4.31 -1.32 -17.11
N PRO A 54 -3.56 -1.84 -18.11
CA PRO A 54 -2.30 -2.54 -17.82
C PRO A 54 -1.28 -1.67 -17.08
N THR A 55 -1.18 -0.39 -17.46
CA THR A 55 -0.29 0.58 -16.79
C THR A 55 -0.74 0.86 -15.37
N PHE A 56 -2.05 1.11 -15.16
CA PHE A 56 -2.61 1.28 -13.82
C PHE A 56 -2.29 0.07 -12.93
N LYS A 57 -2.53 -1.15 -13.43
CA LYS A 57 -2.24 -2.34 -12.64
C LYS A 57 -0.75 -2.47 -12.32
N LYS A 58 0.13 -2.39 -13.32
CA LYS A 58 1.57 -2.63 -13.16
C LYS A 58 2.25 -1.59 -12.27
N ASN A 59 1.91 -0.31 -12.42
CA ASN A 59 2.70 0.77 -11.83
C ASN A 59 2.04 1.38 -10.58
N TYR A 60 0.75 1.11 -10.34
CA TYR A 60 -0.01 1.73 -9.25
C TYR A 60 -0.56 0.68 -8.30
N LEU A 61 -1.45 -0.17 -8.80
CA LEU A 61 -2.24 -1.06 -7.94
C LEU A 61 -1.46 -2.29 -7.47
N SER A 62 -0.73 -2.98 -8.34
CA SER A 62 0.06 -4.16 -7.96
C SER A 62 1.14 -3.83 -6.92
N PRO A 63 1.96 -2.77 -7.09
CA PRO A 63 2.94 -2.38 -6.08
C PRO A 63 2.31 -2.07 -4.73
N ALA A 64 1.17 -1.35 -4.71
CA ALA A 64 0.46 -1.05 -3.46
C ALA A 64 -0.06 -2.30 -2.73
N ILE A 65 -0.41 -3.36 -3.48
CA ILE A 65 -0.84 -4.64 -2.92
C ILE A 65 0.37 -5.47 -2.46
N GLU A 66 1.44 -5.49 -3.22
CA GLU A 66 2.69 -6.20 -2.90
C GLU A 66 3.33 -5.65 -1.62
N LEU A 67 3.23 -4.34 -1.40
CA LEU A 67 3.64 -3.67 -0.15
C LEU A 67 2.64 -3.85 1.01
N GLY A 68 1.51 -4.53 0.79
CA GLY A 68 0.49 -4.75 1.81
C GLY A 68 -0.29 -3.51 2.24
N LEU A 69 -0.22 -2.42 1.47
CA LEU A 69 -0.92 -1.15 1.74
C LEU A 69 -2.39 -1.20 1.27
N VAL A 70 -2.66 -2.02 0.26
CA VAL A 70 -3.98 -2.25 -0.34
C VAL A 70 -4.29 -3.75 -0.34
N GLU A 71 -5.54 -4.11 -0.08
CA GLU A 71 -6.00 -5.50 -0.15
C GLU A 71 -7.18 -5.69 -1.11
N MET A 72 -7.35 -6.94 -1.57
CA MET A 72 -8.46 -7.38 -2.43
C MET A 72 -9.61 -7.96 -1.59
N SER A 73 -10.85 -7.70 -1.97
CA SER A 73 -12.02 -8.34 -1.33
C SER A 73 -12.14 -9.84 -1.65
N ASN A 74 -11.58 -10.28 -2.78
CA ASN A 74 -11.62 -11.65 -3.26
C ASN A 74 -10.22 -12.10 -3.74
N PRO A 75 -9.27 -12.35 -2.83
CA PRO A 75 -7.91 -12.72 -3.18
C PRO A 75 -7.85 -14.08 -3.91
N GLU A 76 -8.65 -15.07 -3.48
CA GLU A 76 -8.74 -16.40 -4.10
C GLU A 76 -9.27 -16.39 -5.55
N LYS A 77 -9.98 -15.32 -5.92
CA LYS A 77 -10.56 -15.14 -7.26
C LYS A 77 -10.15 -13.77 -7.78
N PRO A 78 -8.87 -13.57 -8.13
CA PRO A 78 -8.31 -12.25 -8.44
C PRO A 78 -8.94 -11.61 -9.68
N ARG A 79 -9.55 -12.42 -10.56
CA ARG A 79 -10.29 -11.99 -11.75
C ARG A 79 -11.81 -11.86 -11.52
N SER A 80 -12.29 -11.95 -10.29
CA SER A 80 -13.71 -11.84 -9.97
C SER A 80 -14.29 -10.51 -10.45
N PRO A 81 -15.48 -10.49 -11.09
CA PRO A 81 -16.15 -9.24 -11.45
C PRO A 81 -16.63 -8.44 -10.23
N LYS A 82 -16.68 -9.08 -9.05
CA LYS A 82 -17.03 -8.48 -7.76
C LYS A 82 -15.80 -7.99 -6.97
N GLN A 83 -14.61 -8.02 -7.57
CA GLN A 83 -13.37 -7.58 -6.91
C GLN A 83 -13.45 -6.09 -6.54
N LEU A 84 -13.19 -5.81 -5.26
CA LEU A 84 -12.99 -4.48 -4.72
C LEU A 84 -11.59 -4.37 -4.11
N TYR A 85 -11.12 -3.14 -4.00
CA TYR A 85 -9.83 -2.78 -3.41
C TYR A 85 -10.08 -1.77 -2.29
N ARG A 86 -9.35 -1.91 -1.18
CA ARG A 86 -9.44 -1.02 -0.01
C ARG A 86 -8.11 -0.93 0.73
N LEU A 87 -7.93 0.13 1.51
CA LEU A 87 -6.75 0.29 2.36
C LEU A 87 -6.70 -0.76 3.46
N THR A 88 -5.50 -1.28 3.71
CA THR A 88 -5.19 -2.02 4.94
C THR A 88 -4.95 -1.05 6.10
N ALA A 89 -4.69 -1.57 7.30
CA ALA A 89 -4.24 -0.74 8.42
C ALA A 89 -2.89 -0.07 8.12
N LEU A 90 -1.96 -0.81 7.50
CA LEU A 90 -0.65 -0.29 7.08
C LEU A 90 -0.82 0.87 6.09
N GLY A 91 -1.64 0.68 5.04
CA GLY A 91 -1.87 1.73 4.04
C GLY A 91 -2.53 2.99 4.59
N ARG A 92 -3.36 2.88 5.64
CA ARG A 92 -3.88 4.06 6.36
C ARG A 92 -2.81 4.79 7.15
N ASN A 93 -1.94 4.05 7.84
CA ASN A 93 -0.85 4.63 8.63
C ASN A 93 0.20 5.29 7.74
N SER A 94 0.39 4.82 6.50
CA SER A 94 1.29 5.45 5.53
C SER A 94 0.81 6.81 4.99
N LEU A 95 -0.43 7.22 5.29
CA LEU A 95 -0.99 8.53 4.92
C LEU A 95 -1.01 9.53 6.09
N ALA A 96 -0.61 9.11 7.29
CA ALA A 96 -0.61 9.92 8.51
C ALA A 96 0.72 10.65 8.69
#